data_AF-A0A1V8PQS1-F1
#
_entry.id   AF-A0A1V8PQS1-F1
#
_cell.length_a   1.000
_cell.length_b   1.000
_cell.length_c   1.000
_cell.angle_alpha   90.00
_cell.angle_beta   90.00
_cell.angle_gamma   90.00
#
_symmetry.space_group_name_H-M   'P 1'
#
loop_
_entity.id
_entity.type
_entity.pdbx_description
1 polymer ?
#
loop_
_entity_poly.entity_id
_entity_poly.type
_entity_poly.pdbx_seq_one_letter_code
_entity_poly.pdbx_strand_id
1 'polypeptide(L)'
;MAEIITGPFHMDEQGFLATIEELIERFDGYSSGKYLAELGKIHDEYGEIGPLSLFDEKVCELGKELFCSTSWVANLAWAMISFDYDLVEHDANFLDGCRNIVRKYGMSVWLYEMINDASMAVALQRPSSRMPFQIGLTCTKDVFRRSKKKGGKYVTGKKKRLACMAEYLQEVYWLAAYSLLRWGEEEPRAAEVALMVLGYGGIGMCMLRDDPKVVDSGCDEDFSYRNLCDHLRDLRIQADLDYACNADLAESMLLEYPACMDARYLYDAGKIVEAYRVLWNKQTESASQIMERVYQKGAYQVTNIWEDPLYLHDLALSLLGAVGSRPLTEGFRTRDDKMFQQGVESLRRTTESVKGMGLVMTLGGYICFPEPESRDDALFAPRKEKKQLMDTCNGLRDLSTMVALYRFPRDVESLRATRALLAHDAKEYIDLMDPYMGSVDETGGNEERPVSVGD
;
A
#
# COMPACT_ATOMS: atom_id res chain seq x y z
N MET A 1 7.79 23.13 19.84
CA MET A 1 6.37 22.77 20.02
C MET A 1 5.62 23.30 18.82
N ALA A 2 5.40 22.44 17.81
CA ALA A 2 4.39 22.74 16.80
C ALA A 2 3.02 22.59 17.49
N GLU A 3 2.11 23.52 17.27
CA GLU A 3 0.71 23.36 17.70
C GLU A 3 0.21 22.03 17.14
N ILE A 4 -0.25 21.15 18.03
CA ILE A 4 -1.02 19.97 17.63
C ILE A 4 -2.25 20.55 16.96
N ILE A 5 -2.40 20.33 15.65
CA ILE A 5 -3.63 20.68 14.92
C ILE A 5 -4.72 19.77 15.48
N THR A 6 -5.33 20.19 16.58
CA THR A 6 -6.56 19.62 17.12
C THR A 6 -7.71 20.31 16.40
N GLY A 7 -7.97 19.85 15.19
CA GLY A 7 -9.02 20.35 14.34
C GLY A 7 -9.56 19.23 13.45
N PRO A 8 -10.73 19.44 12.83
CA PRO A 8 -11.33 18.48 11.90
C PRO A 8 -10.30 17.95 10.91
N PHE A 9 -10.37 16.67 10.57
CA PHE A 9 -9.49 16.08 9.58
C PHE A 9 -10.08 16.38 8.20
N HIS A 10 -9.42 17.24 7.43
CA HIS A 10 -10.00 17.77 6.22
C HIS A 10 -9.75 16.83 5.04
N MET A 11 -10.82 16.28 4.47
CA MET A 11 -10.76 15.49 3.24
C MET A 11 -11.78 16.03 2.25
N ASP A 12 -11.52 15.84 0.95
CA ASP A 12 -12.44 16.14 -0.14
C ASP A 12 -13.59 15.12 -0.19
N GLU A 13 -14.49 15.26 0.79
CA GLU A 13 -15.69 14.45 0.91
C GLU A 13 -16.62 14.66 -0.30
N GLN A 14 -16.62 15.85 -0.92
CA GLN A 14 -17.47 16.16 -2.07
C GLN A 14 -16.98 15.47 -3.33
N GLY A 15 -15.67 15.53 -3.62
CA GLY A 15 -15.07 14.79 -4.72
C GLY A 15 -15.32 13.29 -4.60
N PHE A 16 -15.10 12.72 -3.40
CA PHE A 16 -15.39 11.31 -3.16
C PHE A 16 -16.88 10.98 -3.41
N LEU A 17 -17.80 11.80 -2.88
CA LEU A 17 -19.24 11.59 -3.04
C LEU A 17 -19.69 11.68 -4.50
N ALA A 18 -19.15 12.63 -5.27
CA ALA A 18 -19.43 12.74 -6.69
C ALA A 18 -18.97 11.50 -7.47
N THR A 19 -17.73 11.03 -7.23
CA THR A 19 -17.18 9.85 -7.90
C THR A 19 -17.94 8.58 -7.53
N ILE A 20 -18.32 8.38 -6.26
CA ILE A 20 -19.08 7.19 -5.85
C ILE A 20 -20.54 7.22 -6.33
N GLU A 21 -21.15 8.41 -6.45
CA GLU A 21 -22.47 8.54 -7.05
C GLU A 21 -22.47 8.19 -8.53
N GLU A 22 -21.47 8.66 -9.29
CA GLU A 22 -21.28 8.26 -10.71
C GLU A 22 -21.06 6.74 -10.84
N LEU A 23 -20.25 6.15 -9.97
CA LEU A 23 -20.01 4.71 -9.96
C LEU A 23 -21.30 3.93 -9.68
N ILE A 24 -22.08 4.34 -8.68
CA ILE A 24 -23.34 3.68 -8.32
C ILE A 24 -24.35 3.78 -9.47
N GLU A 25 -24.56 4.97 -10.03
CA GLU A 25 -25.50 5.16 -11.14
C GLU A 25 -25.17 4.24 -12.32
N ARG A 26 -23.88 4.13 -12.65
CA ARG A 26 -23.41 3.28 -13.74
C ARG A 26 -23.50 1.80 -13.41
N PHE A 27 -23.16 1.42 -12.18
CA PHE A 27 -23.21 0.02 -11.72
C PHE A 27 -24.66 -0.48 -11.54
N ASP A 28 -25.61 0.37 -11.19
CA ASP A 28 -27.03 0.04 -11.08
C ASP A 28 -27.67 -0.43 -12.41
N GLY A 29 -27.03 -0.09 -13.54
CA GLY A 29 -27.37 -0.68 -14.83
C GLY A 29 -27.35 -2.22 -14.80
N TYR A 30 -26.44 -2.82 -14.04
CA TYR A 30 -26.26 -4.27 -13.90
C TYR A 30 -27.19 -4.91 -12.85
N SER A 31 -27.62 -4.14 -11.84
CA SER A 31 -28.53 -4.61 -10.79
C SER A 31 -29.99 -4.66 -11.27
N SER A 32 -30.34 -3.80 -12.22
CA SER A 32 -31.65 -3.81 -12.86
C SER A 32 -31.71 -4.90 -13.95
N GLY A 33 -32.78 -5.71 -13.99
CA GLY A 33 -32.99 -6.75 -15.02
C GLY A 33 -33.01 -6.27 -16.48
N LYS A 34 -32.74 -4.98 -16.75
CA LYS A 34 -32.50 -4.39 -18.06
C LYS A 34 -31.26 -4.97 -18.76
N TYR A 35 -30.18 -5.24 -18.02
CA TYR A 35 -28.95 -5.81 -18.61
C TYR A 35 -29.18 -7.19 -19.23
N LEU A 36 -29.95 -8.05 -18.54
CA LEU A 36 -30.37 -9.35 -19.08
C LEU A 36 -31.35 -9.23 -20.25
N ALA A 37 -32.21 -8.22 -20.26
CA ALA A 37 -33.15 -7.96 -21.35
C ALA A 37 -32.45 -7.42 -22.62
N GLU A 38 -31.40 -6.61 -22.46
CA GLU A 38 -30.55 -6.15 -23.56
C GLU A 38 -29.66 -7.28 -24.10
N LEU A 39 -29.05 -8.08 -23.23
CA LEU A 39 -28.27 -9.26 -23.64
C LEU A 39 -29.13 -10.35 -24.28
N GLY A 40 -30.35 -10.58 -23.78
CA GLY A 40 -31.31 -11.50 -24.40
C GLY A 40 -31.69 -11.08 -25.82
N LYS A 41 -31.92 -9.78 -26.04
CA LYS A 41 -32.15 -9.23 -27.39
C LYS A 41 -30.95 -9.38 -28.32
N ILE A 42 -29.74 -9.16 -27.80
CA ILE A 42 -28.49 -9.25 -28.57
C ILE A 42 -28.16 -10.71 -28.93
N HIS A 43 -28.44 -11.65 -28.01
CA HIS A 43 -28.32 -13.10 -28.25
C HIS A 43 -29.28 -13.57 -29.35
N ASP A 44 -30.52 -13.04 -29.34
CA ASP A 44 -31.56 -13.39 -30.32
C ASP A 44 -31.36 -12.71 -31.69
N GLU A 45 -30.74 -11.52 -31.75
CA GLU A 45 -30.58 -10.75 -33.00
C GLU A 45 -29.30 -11.08 -33.80
N TYR A 46 -28.20 -11.51 -33.18
CA TYR A 46 -26.90 -11.52 -33.88
C TYR A 46 -26.21 -12.87 -34.11
N GLY A 47 -26.60 -13.99 -33.48
CA GLY A 47 -26.14 -15.35 -33.81
C GLY A 47 -24.62 -15.67 -33.70
N GLU A 48 -23.75 -14.68 -33.87
CA GLU A 48 -22.32 -14.64 -33.66
C GLU A 48 -22.02 -13.34 -32.91
N ILE A 49 -21.59 -13.49 -31.66
CA ILE A 49 -21.20 -12.38 -30.79
C ILE A 49 -19.89 -11.81 -31.36
N GLY A 50 -19.95 -10.70 -32.11
CA GLY A 50 -18.81 -9.78 -32.20
C GLY A 50 -18.42 -9.34 -30.78
N PRO A 51 -17.15 -8.94 -30.51
CA PRO A 51 -16.69 -8.74 -29.13
C PRO A 51 -17.45 -7.60 -28.46
N LEU A 52 -18.56 -7.93 -27.81
CA LEU A 52 -19.21 -7.07 -26.85
C LEU A 52 -18.24 -6.95 -25.67
N SER A 53 -17.78 -5.73 -25.41
CA SER A 53 -17.12 -5.46 -24.14
C SER A 53 -18.19 -5.55 -23.04
N LEU A 54 -18.40 -6.76 -22.51
CA LEU A 54 -19.13 -6.99 -21.26
C LEU A 54 -18.46 -6.27 -20.07
N PHE A 55 -17.26 -5.76 -20.31
CA PHE A 55 -16.45 -4.99 -19.40
C PHE A 55 -16.70 -3.50 -19.62
N ASP A 56 -17.28 -2.84 -18.62
CA ASP A 56 -17.38 -1.39 -18.60
C ASP A 56 -16.12 -0.81 -17.97
N GLU A 57 -15.22 -0.33 -18.83
CA GLU A 57 -13.93 0.24 -18.43
C GLU A 57 -14.11 1.39 -17.44
N LYS A 58 -15.18 2.18 -17.58
CA LYS A 58 -15.43 3.34 -16.72
C LYS A 58 -15.83 2.93 -15.30
N VAL A 59 -16.55 1.81 -15.12
CA VAL A 59 -16.82 1.24 -13.79
C VAL A 59 -15.51 0.85 -13.10
N CYS A 60 -14.57 0.26 -13.84
CA CYS A 60 -13.26 -0.09 -13.31
C CYS A 60 -12.38 1.14 -13.03
N GLU A 61 -12.42 2.17 -13.88
CA GLU A 61 -11.73 3.44 -13.65
C GLU A 61 -12.21 4.12 -12.37
N LEU A 62 -13.53 4.32 -12.24
CA LEU A 62 -14.14 4.92 -11.04
C LEU A 62 -13.90 4.05 -9.80
N GLY A 63 -13.97 2.73 -9.95
CA GLY A 63 -13.65 1.78 -8.88
C GLY A 63 -12.19 1.91 -8.41
N LYS A 64 -11.23 2.02 -9.34
CA LYS A 64 -9.81 2.26 -9.01
C LYS A 64 -9.61 3.61 -8.34
N GLU A 65 -10.30 4.65 -8.80
CA GLU A 65 -10.25 5.99 -8.23
C GLU A 65 -10.78 6.05 -6.78
N LEU A 66 -11.74 5.20 -6.42
CA LEU A 66 -12.29 5.16 -5.06
C LEU A 66 -11.59 4.16 -4.14
N PHE A 67 -11.25 2.99 -4.66
CA PHE A 67 -10.84 1.83 -3.85
C PHE A 67 -9.41 1.36 -4.14
N CYS A 68 -8.63 2.11 -4.93
CA CYS A 68 -7.30 1.72 -5.37
C CYS A 68 -7.32 0.38 -6.12
N SER A 69 -6.16 -0.22 -6.40
CA SER A 69 -6.01 -1.56 -6.97
C SER A 69 -6.25 -2.67 -5.93
N THR A 70 -7.38 -2.61 -5.22
CA THR A 70 -7.84 -3.63 -4.24
C THR A 70 -8.81 -4.63 -4.87
N SER A 71 -9.13 -5.70 -4.13
CA SER A 71 -10.03 -6.73 -4.64
C SER A 71 -11.48 -6.25 -4.82
N TRP A 72 -11.87 -5.09 -4.30
CA TRP A 72 -13.17 -4.48 -4.58
C TRP A 72 -13.37 -4.15 -6.04
N VAL A 73 -12.33 -3.63 -6.71
CA VAL A 73 -12.37 -3.34 -8.14
C VAL A 73 -12.49 -4.63 -8.94
N ALA A 74 -11.76 -5.67 -8.53
CA ALA A 74 -11.87 -6.99 -9.14
C ALA A 74 -13.25 -7.62 -8.92
N ASN A 75 -13.88 -7.37 -7.77
CA ASN A 75 -15.24 -7.78 -7.46
C ASN A 75 -16.26 -7.14 -8.42
N LEU A 76 -16.20 -5.81 -8.59
CA LEU A 76 -17.05 -5.07 -9.53
C LEU A 76 -16.88 -5.59 -10.97
N ALA A 77 -15.63 -5.80 -11.40
CA ALA A 77 -15.32 -6.40 -12.69
C ALA A 77 -15.93 -7.81 -12.84
N TRP A 78 -15.81 -8.64 -11.80
CA TRP A 78 -16.37 -9.98 -11.78
C TRP A 78 -17.90 -9.97 -11.78
N ALA A 79 -18.53 -9.01 -11.11
CA ALA A 79 -19.98 -8.83 -11.07
C ALA A 79 -20.55 -8.57 -12.47
N MET A 80 -19.88 -7.73 -13.26
CA MET A 80 -20.31 -7.39 -14.63
C MET A 80 -20.29 -8.59 -15.59
N ILE A 81 -19.36 -9.54 -15.40
CA ILE A 81 -19.15 -10.66 -16.33
C ILE A 81 -19.70 -12.01 -15.85
N SER A 82 -19.91 -12.19 -14.53
CA SER A 82 -20.27 -13.49 -13.95
C SER A 82 -21.77 -13.79 -13.95
N PHE A 83 -22.62 -12.77 -14.11
CA PHE A 83 -24.08 -12.87 -14.00
C PHE A 83 -24.56 -13.42 -12.64
N ASP A 84 -23.72 -13.34 -11.58
CA ASP A 84 -24.08 -13.73 -10.22
C ASP A 84 -24.84 -12.57 -9.53
N TYR A 85 -26.16 -12.70 -9.44
CA TYR A 85 -27.02 -11.68 -8.81
C TYR A 85 -26.62 -11.41 -7.35
N ASP A 86 -26.23 -12.44 -6.60
CA ASP A 86 -25.80 -12.27 -5.21
C ASP A 86 -24.53 -11.41 -5.13
N LEU A 87 -23.66 -11.48 -6.14
CA LEU A 87 -22.44 -10.67 -6.20
C LEU A 87 -22.75 -9.23 -6.59
N VAL A 88 -23.61 -9.01 -7.59
CA VAL A 88 -24.04 -7.66 -7.99
C VAL A 88 -24.74 -6.96 -6.82
N GLU A 89 -25.65 -7.65 -6.14
CA GLU A 89 -26.33 -7.11 -4.95
C GLU A 89 -25.35 -6.85 -3.80
N HIS A 90 -24.37 -7.74 -3.58
CA HIS A 90 -23.34 -7.55 -2.55
C HIS A 90 -22.49 -6.30 -2.83
N ASP A 91 -22.01 -6.13 -4.06
CA ASP A 91 -21.18 -5.00 -4.44
C ASP A 91 -21.98 -3.69 -4.42
N ALA A 92 -23.23 -3.69 -4.90
CA ALA A 92 -24.11 -2.52 -4.82
C ALA A 92 -24.37 -2.07 -3.37
N ASN A 93 -24.66 -3.02 -2.48
CA ASN A 93 -24.82 -2.75 -1.04
C ASN A 93 -23.54 -2.20 -0.41
N PHE A 94 -22.37 -2.67 -0.84
CA PHE A 94 -21.09 -2.14 -0.39
C PHE A 94 -20.88 -0.68 -0.82
N LEU A 95 -21.15 -0.35 -2.09
CA LEU A 95 -21.04 1.01 -2.61
C LEU A 95 -21.99 1.97 -1.89
N ASP A 96 -23.27 1.57 -1.74
CA ASP A 96 -24.27 2.33 -0.99
C ASP A 96 -23.84 2.53 0.47
N GLY A 97 -23.28 1.50 1.10
CA GLY A 97 -22.74 1.57 2.45
C GLY A 97 -21.63 2.62 2.58
N CYS A 98 -20.66 2.61 1.67
CA CYS A 98 -19.58 3.60 1.64
C CYS A 98 -20.13 5.02 1.47
N ARG A 99 -20.99 5.25 0.46
CA ARG A 99 -21.63 6.55 0.20
C ARG A 99 -22.39 7.05 1.43
N ASN A 100 -23.17 6.18 2.06
CA ASN A 100 -24.02 6.56 3.20
C ASN A 100 -23.19 6.93 4.44
N ILE A 101 -22.08 6.22 4.71
CA ILE A 101 -21.19 6.55 5.84
C ILE A 101 -20.50 7.89 5.57
N VAL A 102 -19.89 8.07 4.39
CA VAL A 102 -19.19 9.32 4.07
C VAL A 102 -20.14 10.51 4.08
N ARG A 103 -21.32 10.39 3.47
CA ARG A 103 -22.32 11.47 3.45
C ARG A 103 -22.79 11.88 4.85
N LYS A 104 -22.90 10.92 5.78
CA LYS A 104 -23.46 11.16 7.11
C LYS A 104 -22.41 11.55 8.14
N TYR A 105 -21.24 10.93 8.09
CA TYR A 105 -20.23 10.99 9.14
C TYR A 105 -18.85 11.44 8.64
N GLY A 106 -18.65 11.55 7.33
CA GLY A 106 -17.37 11.94 6.72
C GLY A 106 -16.42 10.79 6.43
N MET A 107 -15.34 11.11 5.72
CA MET A 107 -14.38 10.12 5.24
C MET A 107 -13.48 9.53 6.34
N SER A 108 -13.08 10.33 7.33
CA SER A 108 -12.29 9.86 8.47
C SER A 108 -13.00 8.73 9.24
N VAL A 109 -14.32 8.88 9.46
CA VAL A 109 -15.16 7.85 10.07
C VAL A 109 -15.27 6.62 9.19
N TRP A 110 -15.48 6.79 7.88
CA TRP A 110 -15.50 5.66 6.94
C TRP A 110 -14.19 4.87 6.95
N LEU A 111 -13.05 5.54 6.89
CA LEU A 111 -11.73 4.89 6.93
C LEU A 111 -11.50 4.18 8.27
N TYR A 112 -11.85 4.81 9.39
CA TYR A 112 -11.75 4.19 10.72
C TYR A 112 -12.62 2.94 10.80
N GLU A 113 -13.87 3.00 10.34
CA GLU A 113 -14.77 1.85 10.32
C GLU A 113 -14.25 0.71 9.44
N MET A 114 -13.75 1.00 8.25
CA MET A 114 -13.21 -0.01 7.34
C MET A 114 -12.03 -0.75 7.98
N ILE A 115 -11.07 0.00 8.55
CA ILE A 115 -9.90 -0.61 9.22
C ILE A 115 -10.33 -1.39 10.47
N ASN A 116 -11.26 -0.84 11.27
CA ASN A 116 -11.78 -1.50 12.45
C ASN A 116 -12.47 -2.83 12.10
N ASP A 117 -13.33 -2.83 11.09
CA ASP A 117 -14.06 -4.01 10.64
C ASP A 117 -13.11 -5.14 10.19
N ALA A 118 -12.10 -4.80 9.38
CA ALA A 118 -11.07 -5.74 8.96
C ALA A 118 -10.21 -6.26 10.13
N SER A 119 -9.85 -5.37 11.06
CA SER A 119 -9.09 -5.73 12.27
C SER A 119 -9.88 -6.69 13.16
N MET A 120 -11.17 -6.40 13.36
CA MET A 120 -12.08 -7.24 14.13
C MET A 120 -12.32 -8.60 13.47
N ALA A 121 -12.37 -8.66 12.13
CA ALA A 121 -12.48 -9.91 11.41
C ALA A 121 -11.30 -10.86 11.71
N VAL A 122 -10.08 -10.32 11.68
CA VAL A 122 -8.85 -11.06 12.04
C VAL A 122 -8.85 -11.46 13.52
N ALA A 123 -9.10 -10.50 14.43
CA ALA A 123 -9.03 -10.72 15.87
C ALA A 123 -10.07 -11.75 16.36
N LEU A 124 -11.31 -11.63 15.89
CA LEU A 124 -12.40 -12.54 16.26
C LEU A 124 -12.44 -13.82 15.42
N GLN A 125 -11.62 -13.91 14.37
CA GLN A 125 -11.59 -15.01 13.40
C GLN A 125 -12.96 -15.26 12.76
N ARG A 126 -13.70 -14.17 12.51
CA ARG A 126 -15.04 -14.16 11.90
C ARG A 126 -14.97 -13.30 10.63
N PRO A 127 -15.39 -13.81 9.47
CA PRO A 127 -15.39 -13.00 8.25
C PRO A 127 -16.36 -11.83 8.41
N SER A 128 -15.98 -10.66 7.89
CA SER A 128 -16.87 -9.52 7.77
C SER A 128 -17.82 -9.70 6.59
N SER A 129 -19.02 -9.13 6.71
CA SER A 129 -19.95 -9.00 5.58
C SER A 129 -19.48 -7.96 4.56
N ARG A 130 -18.57 -7.06 4.93
CA ARG A 130 -17.88 -6.12 4.04
C ARG A 130 -16.61 -6.75 3.46
N MET A 131 -16.40 -8.07 3.49
CA MET A 131 -15.29 -8.65 2.73
C MET A 131 -15.71 -8.86 1.27
N PRO A 132 -14.84 -8.58 0.28
CA PRO A 132 -15.16 -8.91 -1.10
C PRO A 132 -15.28 -10.43 -1.29
N PHE A 133 -16.05 -10.84 -2.30
CA PHE A 133 -16.29 -12.25 -2.62
C PHE A 133 -15.06 -12.92 -3.24
N GLN A 134 -14.17 -12.12 -3.81
CA GLN A 134 -12.86 -12.51 -4.24
C GLN A 134 -11.83 -11.67 -3.50
N ILE A 135 -10.82 -12.31 -2.90
CA ILE A 135 -9.63 -11.65 -2.37
C ILE A 135 -8.44 -12.25 -3.10
N GLY A 136 -7.79 -11.44 -3.93
CA GLY A 136 -6.77 -11.91 -4.84
C GLY A 136 -7.30 -13.03 -5.74
N LEU A 137 -6.71 -14.23 -5.63
CA LEU A 137 -7.15 -15.43 -6.36
C LEU A 137 -8.06 -16.34 -5.52
N THR A 138 -8.58 -15.87 -4.39
CA THR A 138 -9.31 -16.67 -3.41
C THR A 138 -10.79 -16.29 -3.37
N CYS A 139 -11.66 -17.22 -3.73
CA CYS A 139 -13.10 -17.09 -3.51
C CYS A 139 -13.42 -17.21 -2.00
N THR A 140 -13.93 -16.13 -1.40
CA THR A 140 -14.23 -16.08 0.03
C THR A 140 -15.50 -16.87 0.37
N LYS A 141 -16.49 -16.93 -0.53
CA LYS A 141 -17.66 -17.83 -0.43
C LYS A 141 -17.20 -19.28 -0.15
N ASP A 142 -16.16 -19.75 -0.84
CA ASP A 142 -15.60 -21.09 -0.66
C ASP A 142 -14.84 -21.26 0.66
N VAL A 143 -14.00 -20.28 1.00
CA VAL A 143 -13.15 -20.31 2.20
C VAL A 143 -13.99 -20.29 3.48
N PHE A 144 -15.09 -19.55 3.49
CA PHE A 144 -15.96 -19.39 4.66
C PHE A 144 -17.22 -20.26 4.60
N ARG A 145 -17.34 -21.13 3.59
CA ARG A 145 -18.43 -22.11 3.51
C ARG A 145 -18.46 -23.03 4.72
N ARG A 146 -19.63 -23.08 5.36
CA ARG A 146 -19.93 -23.99 6.47
C ARG A 146 -20.66 -25.23 5.95
N SER A 147 -20.22 -26.41 6.38
CA SER A 147 -20.84 -27.67 5.97
C SER A 147 -21.94 -28.07 6.94
N LYS A 148 -23.18 -28.17 6.46
CA LYS A 148 -24.30 -28.77 7.22
C LYS A 148 -23.99 -30.21 7.63
N LYS A 149 -23.31 -30.99 6.77
CA LYS A 149 -22.88 -32.37 7.06
C LYS A 149 -21.82 -32.45 8.17
N LYS A 150 -21.03 -31.39 8.39
CA LYS A 150 -20.03 -31.30 9.48
C LYS A 150 -20.54 -30.47 10.67
N GLY A 151 -21.85 -30.44 10.92
CA GLY A 151 -22.44 -29.73 12.05
C GLY A 151 -22.19 -28.22 12.03
N GLY A 152 -22.15 -27.61 10.84
CA GLY A 152 -21.93 -26.17 10.68
C GLY A 152 -20.46 -25.73 10.76
N LYS A 153 -19.50 -26.66 10.85
CA LYS A 153 -18.07 -26.33 10.80
C LYS A 153 -17.65 -25.85 9.40
N TYR A 154 -16.64 -24.99 9.36
CA TYR A 154 -16.01 -24.55 8.12
C TYR A 154 -15.42 -25.74 7.33
N VAL A 155 -15.62 -25.72 6.01
CA VAL A 155 -15.04 -26.73 5.10
C VAL A 155 -13.52 -26.55 5.00
N THR A 156 -13.06 -25.30 4.94
CA THR A 156 -11.65 -24.95 4.81
C THR A 156 -10.94 -24.85 6.17
N GLY A 157 -9.65 -25.21 6.18
CA GLY A 157 -8.80 -25.16 7.37
C GLY A 157 -8.58 -23.74 7.91
N LYS A 158 -8.34 -23.63 9.22
CA LYS A 158 -8.14 -22.35 9.93
C LYS A 158 -7.03 -21.49 9.31
N LYS A 159 -5.89 -22.08 8.93
CA LYS A 159 -4.75 -21.35 8.33
C LYS A 159 -5.15 -20.55 7.09
N LYS A 160 -5.90 -21.16 6.17
CA LYS A 160 -6.34 -20.49 4.92
C LYS A 160 -7.40 -19.41 5.20
N ARG A 161 -8.26 -19.61 6.19
CA ARG A 161 -9.23 -18.59 6.62
C ARG A 161 -8.53 -17.37 7.22
N LEU A 162 -7.55 -17.58 8.10
CA LEU A 162 -6.75 -16.49 8.68
C LEU A 162 -5.94 -15.74 7.63
N ALA A 163 -5.32 -16.45 6.68
CA ALA A 163 -4.59 -15.81 5.58
C ALA A 163 -5.51 -14.91 4.74
N CYS A 164 -6.73 -15.37 4.43
CA CYS A 164 -7.72 -14.59 3.69
C CYS A 164 -8.18 -13.32 4.44
N MET A 165 -8.39 -13.39 5.76
CA MET A 165 -8.73 -12.21 6.57
C MET A 165 -7.53 -11.25 6.74
N ALA A 166 -6.30 -11.79 6.79
CA ALA A 166 -5.10 -10.96 6.82
C ALA A 166 -4.87 -10.21 5.50
N GLU A 167 -5.15 -10.87 4.36
CA GLU A 167 -5.10 -10.23 3.04
C GLU A 167 -6.18 -9.14 2.90
N TYR A 168 -7.39 -9.38 3.43
CA TYR A 168 -8.42 -8.33 3.53
C TYR A 168 -7.94 -7.12 4.34
N LEU A 169 -7.37 -7.35 5.53
CA LEU A 169 -6.86 -6.27 6.37
C LEU A 169 -5.76 -5.46 5.66
N GLN A 170 -4.85 -6.14 4.95
CA GLN A 170 -3.81 -5.48 4.17
C GLN A 170 -4.40 -4.62 3.05
N GLU A 171 -5.40 -5.13 2.31
CA GLU A 171 -6.09 -4.35 1.27
C GLU A 171 -6.81 -3.12 1.82
N VAL A 172 -7.38 -3.22 3.01
CA VAL A 172 -8.01 -2.08 3.67
C VAL A 172 -6.97 -1.03 4.10
N TYR A 173 -5.77 -1.44 4.51
CA TYR A 173 -4.68 -0.49 4.75
C TYR A 173 -4.26 0.24 3.47
N TRP A 174 -4.18 -0.46 2.33
CA TRP A 174 -3.91 0.18 1.04
C TRP A 174 -5.01 1.16 0.64
N LEU A 175 -6.26 0.76 0.77
CA LEU A 175 -7.42 1.62 0.49
C LEU A 175 -7.39 2.88 1.36
N ALA A 176 -7.10 2.74 2.65
CA ALA A 176 -7.06 3.86 3.57
C ALA A 176 -5.89 4.79 3.28
N ALA A 177 -4.68 4.26 3.07
CA ALA A 177 -3.52 5.07 2.70
C ALA A 177 -3.74 5.79 1.36
N TYR A 178 -4.31 5.11 0.36
CA TYR A 178 -4.65 5.71 -0.93
C TYR A 178 -5.69 6.82 -0.76
N SER A 179 -6.74 6.58 0.02
CA SER A 179 -7.80 7.57 0.25
C SER A 179 -7.27 8.81 0.96
N LEU A 180 -6.37 8.64 1.93
CA LEU A 180 -5.70 9.75 2.60
C LEU A 180 -4.86 10.58 1.63
N LEU A 181 -4.09 9.93 0.74
CA LEU A 181 -3.26 10.62 -0.25
C LEU A 181 -4.07 11.26 -1.39
N ARG A 182 -5.21 10.67 -1.78
CA ARG A 182 -6.05 11.17 -2.88
C ARG A 182 -6.95 12.31 -2.42
N TRP A 183 -7.67 12.09 -1.33
CA TRP A 183 -8.73 13.00 -0.88
C TRP A 183 -8.27 13.91 0.26
N GLY A 184 -7.09 13.68 0.85
CA GLY A 184 -6.48 14.53 1.87
C GLY A 184 -5.32 15.37 1.36
N GLU A 185 -5.26 15.72 0.06
CA GLU A 185 -4.14 16.46 -0.55
C GLU A 185 -3.84 17.78 0.16
N GLU A 186 -4.88 18.47 0.65
CA GLU A 186 -4.76 19.73 1.39
C GLU A 186 -4.58 19.54 2.92
N GLU A 187 -4.62 18.31 3.43
CA GLU A 187 -4.50 17.99 4.86
C GLU A 187 -3.06 17.59 5.21
N PRO A 188 -2.31 18.44 5.94
CA PRO A 188 -0.89 18.19 6.22
C PRO A 188 -0.63 16.88 6.97
N ARG A 189 -1.62 16.37 7.72
CA ARG A 189 -1.51 15.12 8.47
C ARG A 189 -1.69 13.89 7.59
N ALA A 190 -2.32 13.99 6.41
CA ALA A 190 -2.75 12.84 5.61
C ALA A 190 -1.61 11.91 5.21
N ALA A 191 -0.49 12.46 4.79
CA ALA A 191 0.69 11.68 4.39
C ALA A 191 1.33 10.93 5.57
N GLU A 192 1.30 11.50 6.79
CA GLU A 192 1.80 10.83 7.99
C GLU A 192 0.83 9.74 8.47
N VAL A 193 -0.49 10.00 8.43
CA VAL A 193 -1.49 8.96 8.72
C VAL A 193 -1.38 7.81 7.72
N ALA A 194 -1.23 8.09 6.43
CA ALA A 194 -1.05 7.07 5.39
C ALA A 194 0.21 6.23 5.64
N LEU A 195 1.33 6.87 6.00
CA LEU A 195 2.55 6.18 6.38
C LEU A 195 2.33 5.25 7.57
N MET A 196 1.68 5.74 8.63
CA MET A 196 1.40 4.96 9.82
C MET A 196 0.38 3.85 9.58
N VAL A 197 -0.58 4.02 8.66
CA VAL A 197 -1.51 2.96 8.25
C VAL A 197 -0.77 1.82 7.54
N LEU A 198 0.19 2.13 6.66
CA LEU A 198 0.96 1.10 5.93
C LEU A 198 2.00 0.40 6.81
N GLY A 199 2.74 1.14 7.64
CA GLY A 199 3.80 0.58 8.49
C GLY A 199 3.31 0.03 9.83
N TYR A 200 2.30 0.66 10.42
CA TYR A 200 1.84 0.42 11.78
C TYR A 200 0.31 0.48 11.87
N GLY A 201 -0.40 -0.31 11.05
CA GLY A 201 -1.84 -0.16 10.79
C GLY A 201 -2.76 0.15 11.98
N GLY A 202 -2.54 -0.48 13.14
CA GLY A 202 -3.28 -0.17 14.36
C GLY A 202 -3.05 1.26 14.89
N ILE A 203 -1.82 1.78 14.79
CA ILE A 203 -1.47 3.15 15.14
C ILE A 203 -2.03 4.13 14.11
N GLY A 204 -1.90 3.85 12.82
CA GLY A 204 -2.49 4.69 11.77
C GLY A 204 -4.01 4.82 11.92
N MET A 205 -4.70 3.73 12.28
CA MET A 205 -6.12 3.76 12.63
C MET A 205 -6.40 4.66 13.85
N CYS A 206 -5.57 4.62 14.89
CA CYS A 206 -5.73 5.49 16.06
C CYS A 206 -5.54 6.97 15.72
N MET A 207 -4.68 7.31 14.75
CA MET A 207 -4.50 8.70 14.31
C MET A 207 -5.75 9.31 13.69
N LEU A 208 -6.64 8.51 13.07
CA LEU A 208 -7.92 9.01 12.54
C LEU A 208 -8.84 9.58 13.65
N ARG A 209 -8.63 9.18 14.91
CA ARG A 209 -9.38 9.70 16.06
C ARG A 209 -9.09 11.17 16.37
N ASP A 210 -8.07 11.76 15.74
CA ASP A 210 -7.85 13.21 15.81
C ASP A 210 -8.97 14.01 15.14
N ASP A 211 -9.76 13.37 14.27
CA ASP A 211 -11.04 13.92 13.84
C ASP A 211 -12.10 13.71 14.93
N PRO A 212 -12.70 14.79 15.49
CA PRO A 212 -13.79 14.68 16.45
C PRO A 212 -14.95 13.82 15.95
N LYS A 213 -15.24 13.77 14.64
CA LYS A 213 -16.31 12.93 14.07
C LYS A 213 -16.09 11.44 14.37
N VAL A 214 -14.85 10.98 14.45
CA VAL A 214 -14.50 9.60 14.76
C VAL A 214 -14.74 9.30 16.24
N VAL A 215 -14.38 10.23 17.13
CA VAL A 215 -14.65 10.13 18.58
C VAL A 215 -16.15 10.13 18.86
N ASP A 216 -16.88 11.05 18.24
CA ASP A 216 -18.35 11.16 18.36
C ASP A 216 -19.08 9.90 17.87
N SER A 217 -18.43 9.08 17.04
CA SER A 217 -18.93 7.79 16.58
C SER A 217 -18.75 6.65 17.60
N GLY A 218 -18.22 6.95 18.79
CA GLY A 218 -18.10 6.02 19.92
C GLY A 218 -16.78 5.24 19.96
N CYS A 219 -15.71 5.77 19.36
CA CYS A 219 -14.38 5.16 19.47
C CYS A 219 -13.74 5.40 20.86
N ASP A 220 -12.65 4.67 21.14
CA ASP A 220 -11.86 4.87 22.35
C ASP A 220 -11.18 6.25 22.34
N GLU A 221 -11.27 6.99 23.45
CA GLU A 221 -10.66 8.31 23.67
C GLU A 221 -9.18 8.21 24.10
N ASP A 222 -8.56 7.05 24.00
CA ASP A 222 -7.12 6.90 24.22
C ASP A 222 -6.29 7.49 23.06
N PHE A 223 -5.58 8.58 23.35
CA PHE A 223 -4.65 9.29 22.46
C PHE A 223 -3.18 8.98 22.74
N SER A 224 -2.87 7.95 23.54
CA SER A 224 -1.50 7.58 23.90
C SER A 224 -0.64 7.16 22.71
N TYR A 225 -1.26 6.84 21.56
CA TYR A 225 -0.56 6.61 20.30
C TYR A 225 0.32 7.80 19.88
N ARG A 226 -0.04 9.03 20.28
CA ARG A 226 0.75 10.24 19.99
C ARG A 226 2.16 10.15 20.58
N ASN A 227 2.32 9.50 21.75
CA ASN A 227 3.64 9.25 22.35
C ASN A 227 4.55 8.48 21.40
N LEU A 228 4.01 7.47 20.70
CA LEU A 228 4.77 6.67 19.76
C LEU A 228 5.07 7.44 18.47
N CYS A 229 4.11 8.17 17.94
CA CYS A 229 4.31 9.01 16.74
C CYS A 229 5.40 10.07 16.99
N ASP A 230 5.33 10.78 18.11
CA ASP A 230 6.31 11.79 18.47
C ASP A 230 7.68 11.16 18.71
N HIS A 231 7.74 10.00 19.38
CA HIS A 231 9.00 9.31 19.61
C HIS A 231 9.65 8.81 18.30
N LEU A 232 8.89 8.23 17.37
CA LEU A 232 9.41 7.83 16.05
C LEU A 232 9.93 9.04 15.27
N ARG A 233 9.25 10.19 15.35
CA ARG A 233 9.71 11.45 14.75
C ARG A 233 11.05 11.88 15.35
N ASP A 234 11.19 11.84 16.68
CA ASP A 234 12.45 12.18 17.36
C ASP A 234 13.61 11.26 16.94
N LEU A 235 13.35 9.95 16.76
CA LEU A 235 14.36 8.99 16.29
C LEU A 235 14.82 9.32 14.86
N ARG A 236 13.89 9.66 13.96
CA ARG A 236 14.19 10.05 12.58
C ARG A 236 15.01 11.35 12.54
N ILE A 237 14.66 12.35 13.35
CA ILE A 237 15.43 13.60 13.47
C ILE A 237 16.85 13.31 13.98
N GLN A 238 17.01 12.45 14.99
CA GLN A 238 18.33 12.06 15.48
C GLN A 238 19.15 11.35 14.39
N ALA A 239 18.51 10.53 13.57
CA ALA A 239 19.16 9.90 12.42
C ALA A 239 19.58 10.88 11.34
N ASP A 240 18.80 11.93 11.09
CA ASP A 240 19.17 12.99 10.13
C ASP A 240 20.37 13.78 10.65
N LEU A 241 20.41 14.06 11.96
CA LEU A 241 21.56 14.71 12.61
C LEU A 241 22.82 13.83 12.57
N ASP A 242 22.70 12.52 12.83
CA ASP A 242 23.81 11.58 12.72
C ASP A 242 24.33 11.51 11.28
N TYR A 243 23.44 11.45 10.30
CA TYR A 243 23.84 11.49 8.88
C TYR A 243 24.56 12.77 8.53
N ALA A 244 24.03 13.93 8.91
CA ALA A 244 24.69 15.20 8.68
C ALA A 244 26.09 15.25 9.32
N CYS A 245 26.31 14.61 10.47
CA CYS A 245 27.63 14.60 11.12
C CYS A 245 28.63 13.63 10.49
N ASN A 246 28.17 12.56 9.83
CA ASN A 246 29.02 11.48 9.32
C ASN A 246 29.12 11.44 7.79
N ALA A 247 28.19 12.05 7.07
CA ALA A 247 28.30 12.26 5.64
C ALA A 247 29.45 13.24 5.35
N ASP A 248 30.10 13.08 4.20
CA ASP A 248 30.97 14.15 3.70
C ASP A 248 30.08 15.34 3.34
N LEU A 249 29.86 16.23 4.30
CA LEU A 249 28.98 17.39 4.19
C LEU A 249 29.34 18.26 2.99
N ALA A 250 30.61 18.31 2.58
CA ALA A 250 31.04 19.12 1.45
C ALA A 250 30.51 18.55 0.11
N GLU A 251 30.43 17.22 -0.02
CA GLU A 251 29.90 16.55 -1.21
C GLU A 251 28.37 16.40 -1.14
N SER A 252 27.82 16.14 0.05
CA SER A 252 26.39 15.94 0.28
C SER A 252 25.56 17.22 0.22
N MET A 253 26.07 18.36 0.71
CA MET A 253 25.35 19.65 0.66
C MET A 253 25.22 20.21 -0.76
N LEU A 254 25.98 19.69 -1.72
CA LEU A 254 25.90 20.07 -3.14
C LEU A 254 24.90 19.24 -3.93
N LEU A 255 24.39 18.14 -3.36
CA LEU A 255 23.42 17.29 -4.04
C LEU A 255 22.04 17.92 -4.01
N GLU A 256 21.51 18.23 -5.18
CA GLU A 256 20.11 18.61 -5.36
C GLU A 256 19.21 17.37 -5.44
N TYR A 257 17.91 17.60 -5.34
CA TYR A 257 16.92 16.56 -5.59
C TYR A 257 17.03 16.08 -7.06
N PRO A 258 17.00 14.76 -7.34
CA PRO A 258 16.78 13.64 -6.41
C PRO A 258 18.06 13.03 -5.79
N ALA A 259 19.26 13.45 -6.21
CA ALA A 259 20.52 12.82 -5.83
C ALA A 259 20.81 12.81 -4.31
N CYS A 260 20.34 13.83 -3.57
CA CYS A 260 20.44 13.84 -2.11
C CYS A 260 19.66 12.69 -1.45
N MET A 261 18.53 12.28 -2.02
CA MET A 261 17.75 11.14 -1.53
C MET A 261 18.46 9.82 -1.78
N ASP A 262 19.09 9.66 -2.95
CA ASP A 262 19.88 8.48 -3.29
C ASP A 262 21.01 8.29 -2.29
N ALA A 263 21.76 9.37 -2.03
CA ALA A 263 22.84 9.35 -1.05
C ALA A 263 22.36 8.95 0.36
N ARG A 264 21.24 9.53 0.82
CA ARG A 264 20.65 9.21 2.12
C ARG A 264 20.17 7.76 2.19
N TYR A 265 19.46 7.28 1.17
CA TYR A 265 18.99 5.90 1.08
C TYR A 265 20.15 4.91 1.14
N LEU A 266 21.20 5.14 0.35
CA LEU A 266 22.38 4.27 0.28
C LEU A 266 23.19 4.26 1.59
N TYR A 267 23.29 5.40 2.28
CA TYR A 267 23.90 5.48 3.61
C TYR A 267 23.14 4.61 4.62
N ASP A 268 21.83 4.78 4.69
CA ASP A 268 20.98 4.03 5.62
C ASP A 268 21.00 2.52 5.36
N ALA A 269 20.95 2.13 4.08
CA ALA A 269 21.01 0.74 3.67
C ALA A 269 22.34 0.06 4.07
N GLY A 270 23.45 0.78 4.04
CA GLY A 270 24.74 0.29 4.54
C GLY A 270 24.73 0.14 6.07
N LYS A 271 24.31 1.19 6.78
CA LYS A 271 24.35 1.26 8.24
C LYS A 271 23.44 0.27 8.94
N ILE A 272 22.24 0.02 8.42
CA ILE A 272 21.27 -0.88 9.07
C ILE A 272 21.79 -2.32 9.19
N VAL A 273 22.52 -2.82 8.18
CA VAL A 273 23.08 -4.18 8.19
C VAL A 273 24.23 -4.27 9.19
N GLU A 274 25.08 -3.24 9.28
CA GLU A 274 26.13 -3.13 10.29
C GLU A 274 25.55 -3.14 11.70
N ALA A 275 24.53 -2.31 11.94
CA ALA A 275 23.83 -2.21 13.22
C ALA A 275 23.26 -3.57 13.67
N TYR A 276 22.51 -4.26 12.80
CA TYR A 276 21.97 -5.58 13.13
C TYR A 276 23.07 -6.61 13.42
N ARG A 277 24.20 -6.59 12.70
CA ARG A 277 25.33 -7.50 12.94
C ARG A 277 26.02 -7.22 14.28
N VAL A 278 26.19 -5.95 14.66
CA VAL A 278 26.74 -5.56 15.96
C VAL A 278 25.83 -6.02 17.11
N LEU A 279 24.52 -5.94 16.92
CA LEU A 279 23.54 -6.35 17.92
C LEU A 279 23.22 -7.85 17.94
N TRP A 280 23.72 -8.64 16.98
CA TRP A 280 23.30 -10.02 16.76
C TRP A 280 23.39 -10.91 18.00
N ASN A 281 24.50 -10.80 18.73
CA ASN A 281 24.76 -11.59 19.94
C ASN A 281 24.32 -10.89 21.23
N LYS A 282 23.77 -9.67 21.15
CA LYS A 282 23.24 -8.94 22.31
C LYS A 282 21.78 -9.36 22.54
N GLN A 283 21.33 -9.37 23.80
CA GLN A 283 19.91 -9.48 24.09
C GLN A 283 19.24 -8.13 23.79
N THR A 284 18.25 -8.14 22.91
CA THR A 284 17.51 -6.94 22.49
C THR A 284 16.02 -7.17 22.65
N GLU A 285 15.29 -6.19 23.16
CA GLU A 285 13.82 -6.20 23.12
C GLU A 285 13.32 -6.14 21.68
N SER A 286 12.13 -6.68 21.41
CA SER A 286 11.51 -6.53 20.09
C SER A 286 10.92 -5.13 19.93
N ALA A 287 10.90 -4.62 18.69
CA ALA A 287 10.26 -3.34 18.39
C ALA A 287 8.80 -3.29 18.91
N SER A 288 8.05 -4.39 18.83
CA SER A 288 6.69 -4.46 19.39
C SER A 288 6.61 -4.24 20.91
N GLN A 289 7.55 -4.79 21.68
CA GLN A 289 7.62 -4.60 23.13
C GLN A 289 7.98 -3.15 23.47
N ILE A 290 8.90 -2.56 22.70
CA ILE A 290 9.30 -1.16 22.85
C ILE A 290 8.13 -0.24 22.51
N MET A 291 7.41 -0.49 21.41
CA MET A 291 6.23 0.29 21.02
C MET A 291 5.15 0.27 22.10
N GLU A 292 4.83 -0.91 22.66
CA GLU A 292 3.86 -1.02 23.76
C GLU A 292 4.31 -0.22 24.99
N ARG A 293 5.61 -0.26 25.32
CA ARG A 293 6.18 0.52 26.41
C ARG A 293 6.07 2.03 26.15
N VAL A 294 6.41 2.49 24.94
CA VAL A 294 6.32 3.91 24.57
C VAL A 294 4.88 4.39 24.60
N TYR A 295 3.96 3.56 24.11
CA TYR A 295 2.52 3.82 24.19
C TYR A 295 2.09 4.05 25.64
N GLN A 296 2.44 3.15 26.56
CA GLN A 296 2.00 3.21 27.97
C GLN A 296 2.74 4.22 28.85
N LYS A 297 4.05 4.42 28.62
CA LYS A 297 4.95 5.14 29.53
C LYS A 297 5.57 6.41 28.94
N GLY A 298 5.34 6.68 27.65
CA GLY A 298 5.93 7.80 26.93
C GLY A 298 7.31 7.49 26.34
N ALA A 299 7.90 8.50 25.71
CA ALA A 299 9.21 8.42 25.05
C ALA A 299 10.34 8.05 26.03
N TYR A 300 11.38 7.41 25.50
CA TYR A 300 12.62 7.12 26.24
C TYR A 300 13.82 7.78 25.55
N GLN A 301 14.90 7.95 26.31
CA GLN A 301 16.14 8.53 25.79
C GLN A 301 16.93 7.48 25.01
N VAL A 302 17.29 7.82 23.76
CA VAL A 302 18.18 7.02 22.92
C VAL A 302 19.56 7.68 22.91
N THR A 303 20.58 6.91 23.28
CA THR A 303 21.98 7.36 23.27
C THR A 303 22.67 7.09 21.94
N ASN A 304 22.31 5.98 21.29
CA ASN A 304 22.80 5.62 19.96
C ASN A 304 21.65 5.00 19.17
N ILE A 305 21.20 5.70 18.12
CA ILE A 305 20.13 5.25 17.24
C ILE A 305 20.44 3.89 16.59
N TRP A 306 21.71 3.62 16.27
CA TRP A 306 22.13 2.38 15.61
C TRP A 306 22.14 1.17 16.57
N GLU A 307 21.90 1.39 17.86
CA GLU A 307 21.69 0.32 18.84
C GLU A 307 20.21 0.17 19.24
N ASP A 308 19.32 1.02 18.72
CA ASP A 308 17.90 1.05 19.10
C ASP A 308 17.03 0.14 18.20
N PRO A 309 16.42 -0.94 18.74
CA PRO A 309 15.66 -1.87 17.92
C PRO A 309 14.38 -1.29 17.29
N LEU A 310 13.78 -0.24 17.88
CA LEU A 310 12.59 0.41 17.33
C LEU A 310 12.97 1.26 16.11
N TYR A 311 14.02 2.06 16.22
CA TYR A 311 14.56 2.81 15.09
C TYR A 311 15.01 1.88 13.96
N LEU A 312 15.76 0.81 14.25
CA LEU A 312 16.19 -0.12 13.20
C LEU A 312 14.99 -0.79 12.51
N HIS A 313 13.90 -1.04 13.24
CA HIS A 313 12.67 -1.55 12.64
C HIS A 313 12.00 -0.50 11.72
N ASP A 314 11.84 0.74 12.17
CA ASP A 314 11.31 1.86 11.36
C ASP A 314 12.18 2.12 10.12
N LEU A 315 13.51 2.06 10.27
CA LEU A 315 14.46 2.20 9.18
C LEU A 315 14.32 1.07 8.16
N ALA A 316 14.14 -0.17 8.60
CA ALA A 316 13.90 -1.29 7.69
C ALA A 316 12.61 -1.10 6.87
N LEU A 317 11.54 -0.58 7.48
CA LEU A 317 10.31 -0.20 6.77
C LEU A 317 10.59 0.89 5.73
N SER A 318 11.40 1.90 6.08
CA SER A 318 11.76 3.00 5.17
C SER A 318 12.61 2.59 3.97
N LEU A 319 13.22 1.39 4.01
CA LEU A 319 14.11 0.88 2.95
C LEU A 319 13.44 -0.22 2.11
N LEU A 320 12.57 -1.03 2.71
CA LEU A 320 12.01 -2.23 2.07
C LEU A 320 10.48 -2.36 2.15
N GLY A 321 9.80 -1.39 2.76
CA GLY A 321 8.37 -1.46 3.06
C GLY A 321 8.01 -2.55 4.08
N ALA A 322 6.72 -2.68 4.37
CA ALA A 322 6.20 -3.56 5.43
C ALA A 322 6.46 -5.05 5.13
N VAL A 323 6.19 -5.49 3.91
CA VAL A 323 6.35 -6.90 3.51
C VAL A 323 7.83 -7.23 3.28
N GLY A 324 8.55 -6.36 2.57
CA GLY A 324 9.95 -6.59 2.18
C GLY A 324 10.93 -6.54 3.35
N SER A 325 10.65 -5.73 4.38
CA SER A 325 11.52 -5.64 5.57
C SER A 325 11.42 -6.85 6.51
N ARG A 326 10.32 -7.63 6.43
CA ARG A 326 10.05 -8.72 7.37
C ARG A 326 11.18 -9.74 7.50
N PRO A 327 11.81 -10.26 6.42
CA PRO A 327 12.96 -11.16 6.54
C PRO A 327 14.11 -10.55 7.34
N LEU A 328 14.37 -9.26 7.17
CA LEU A 328 15.43 -8.54 7.89
C LEU A 328 15.07 -8.38 9.38
N THR A 329 13.89 -7.84 9.67
CA THR A 329 13.49 -7.51 11.06
C THR A 329 13.17 -8.75 11.89
N GLU A 330 12.45 -9.71 11.31
CA GLU A 330 12.04 -10.95 11.99
C GLU A 330 13.19 -11.96 12.08
N GLY A 331 14.03 -12.04 11.03
CA GLY A 331 15.25 -12.83 11.05
C GLY A 331 16.20 -12.37 12.16
N PHE A 332 16.38 -11.05 12.31
CA PHE A 332 17.07 -10.49 13.47
C PHE A 332 16.36 -10.87 14.77
N ARG A 333 15.06 -10.55 14.94
CA ARG A 333 14.32 -10.79 16.20
C ARG A 333 14.38 -12.24 16.68
N THR A 334 14.29 -13.19 15.77
CA THR A 334 14.28 -14.63 16.06
C THR A 334 15.66 -15.28 16.05
N ARG A 335 16.70 -14.50 15.68
CA ARG A 335 18.07 -14.98 15.43
C ARG A 335 18.11 -16.10 14.37
N ASP A 336 17.17 -16.05 13.42
CA ASP A 336 17.18 -16.91 12.23
C ASP A 336 18.11 -16.29 11.18
N ASP A 337 19.36 -16.76 11.15
CA ASP A 337 20.38 -16.29 10.21
C ASP A 337 19.92 -16.43 8.76
N LYS A 338 19.25 -17.55 8.41
CA LYS A 338 18.81 -17.77 7.03
C LYS A 338 17.77 -16.73 6.60
N MET A 339 16.79 -16.46 7.45
CA MET A 339 15.79 -15.43 7.19
C MET A 339 16.41 -14.03 7.13
N PHE A 340 17.36 -13.74 8.03
CA PHE A 340 18.08 -12.48 8.05
C PHE A 340 18.89 -12.26 6.77
N GLN A 341 19.66 -13.26 6.30
CA GLN A 341 20.42 -13.15 5.06
C GLN A 341 19.52 -12.95 3.83
N GLN A 342 18.30 -13.50 3.83
CA GLN A 342 17.32 -13.21 2.76
C GLN A 342 16.91 -11.73 2.74
N GLY A 343 16.76 -11.12 3.91
CA GLY A 343 16.49 -9.68 4.04
C GLY A 343 17.67 -8.83 3.57
N VAL A 344 18.89 -9.17 4.00
CA VAL A 344 20.12 -8.49 3.58
C VAL A 344 20.30 -8.55 2.06
N GLU A 345 20.05 -9.72 1.47
CA GLU A 345 20.14 -9.90 0.02
C GLU A 345 19.06 -9.11 -0.75
N SER A 346 17.84 -9.03 -0.20
CA SER A 346 16.78 -8.19 -0.79
C SER A 346 17.17 -6.71 -0.76
N LEU A 347 17.70 -6.23 0.38
CA LEU A 347 18.22 -4.87 0.52
C LEU A 347 19.38 -4.60 -0.44
N ARG A 348 20.30 -5.56 -0.62
CA ARG A 348 21.42 -5.44 -1.56
C ARG A 348 20.93 -5.22 -2.99
N ARG A 349 19.95 -6.00 -3.46
CA ARG A 349 19.40 -5.86 -4.82
C ARG A 349 18.74 -4.51 -5.05
N THR A 350 17.94 -4.03 -4.08
CA THR A 350 17.35 -2.69 -4.16
C THR A 350 18.43 -1.62 -4.14
N THR A 351 19.45 -1.74 -3.28
CA THR A 351 20.60 -0.82 -3.21
C THR A 351 21.37 -0.78 -4.53
N GLU A 352 21.59 -1.92 -5.19
CA GLU A 352 22.23 -1.99 -6.51
C GLU A 352 21.39 -1.34 -7.60
N SER A 353 20.08 -1.50 -7.54
CA SER A 353 19.15 -0.80 -8.44
C SER A 353 19.27 0.71 -8.25
N VAL A 354 19.17 1.19 -7.00
CA VAL A 354 19.30 2.62 -6.67
C VAL A 354 20.66 3.19 -7.11
N LYS A 355 21.76 2.45 -6.94
CA LYS A 355 23.08 2.88 -7.45
C LYS A 355 23.14 2.99 -8.97
N GLY A 356 22.41 2.13 -9.69
CA GLY A 356 22.45 2.05 -11.14
C GLY A 356 21.51 3.05 -11.84
N MET A 357 20.33 3.29 -11.27
CA MET A 357 19.27 4.09 -11.91
C MET A 357 18.75 5.26 -11.06
N GLY A 358 19.15 5.37 -9.79
CA GLY A 358 18.57 6.31 -8.82
C GLY A 358 17.29 5.78 -8.17
N LEU A 359 16.90 6.36 -7.05
CA LEU A 359 15.76 5.91 -6.25
C LEU A 359 14.45 6.11 -7.01
N VAL A 360 14.24 7.29 -7.60
CA VAL A 360 13.01 7.63 -8.35
C VAL A 360 12.72 6.61 -9.45
N MET A 361 13.73 6.28 -10.28
CA MET A 361 13.60 5.27 -11.33
C MET A 361 13.43 3.86 -10.78
N THR A 362 14.12 3.51 -9.69
CA THR A 362 13.98 2.20 -9.05
C THR A 362 12.55 1.95 -8.60
N LEU A 363 11.91 2.93 -7.96
CA LEU A 363 10.53 2.81 -7.50
C LEU A 363 9.54 2.75 -8.68
N GLY A 364 9.78 3.52 -9.75
CA GLY A 364 8.99 3.44 -10.99
C GLY A 364 9.09 2.07 -11.67
N GLY A 365 10.30 1.50 -11.72
CA GLY A 365 10.54 0.16 -12.25
C GLY A 365 9.77 -0.94 -11.53
N TYR A 366 9.45 -0.76 -10.24
CA TYR A 366 8.67 -1.73 -9.46
C TYR A 366 7.18 -1.76 -9.81
N ILE A 367 6.62 -0.65 -10.32
CA ILE A 367 5.24 -0.62 -10.81
C ILE A 367 5.13 -0.86 -12.32
N CYS A 368 6.23 -0.68 -13.07
CA CYS A 368 6.32 -1.01 -14.50
C CYS A 368 6.65 -2.48 -14.77
N PHE A 369 6.76 -3.33 -13.72
CA PHE A 369 7.00 -4.76 -13.89
C PHE A 369 5.93 -5.33 -14.82
N PRO A 370 6.33 -6.02 -15.91
CA PRO A 370 5.47 -6.20 -17.06
C PRO A 370 4.20 -6.95 -16.66
N GLU A 371 3.05 -6.36 -17.00
CA GLU A 371 1.89 -7.16 -17.32
C GLU A 371 2.37 -8.29 -18.26
N PRO A 372 2.03 -9.56 -18.00
CA PRO A 372 2.49 -10.69 -18.80
C PRO A 372 2.38 -10.41 -20.30
N GLU A 373 3.38 -10.85 -21.07
CA GLU A 373 3.58 -10.56 -22.50
C GLU A 373 2.33 -10.78 -23.36
N SER A 374 1.40 -11.64 -22.92
CA SER A 374 0.01 -11.64 -23.38
C SER A 374 -0.98 -11.74 -22.22
N ARG A 375 -2.14 -11.06 -22.36
CA ARG A 375 -3.31 -11.22 -21.45
C ARG A 375 -3.76 -12.69 -21.38
N ASP A 376 -3.58 -13.46 -22.45
CA ASP A 376 -3.94 -14.88 -22.51
C ASP A 376 -3.00 -15.75 -21.67
N ASP A 377 -1.69 -15.53 -21.71
CA ASP A 377 -0.72 -16.25 -20.87
C ASP A 377 -0.97 -15.96 -19.37
N ALA A 378 -1.36 -14.72 -19.05
CA ALA A 378 -1.86 -14.33 -17.73
C ALA A 378 -3.12 -15.08 -17.32
N LEU A 379 -4.07 -15.25 -18.26
CA LEU A 379 -5.36 -15.87 -18.04
C LEU A 379 -5.25 -17.40 -17.90
N PHE A 380 -4.28 -18.03 -18.55
CA PHE A 380 -4.10 -19.48 -18.53
C PHE A 380 -2.93 -19.96 -17.66
N ALA A 381 -2.12 -19.06 -17.10
CA ALA A 381 -1.05 -19.44 -16.17
C ALA A 381 -1.59 -20.29 -14.99
N PRO A 382 -0.84 -21.31 -14.53
CA PRO A 382 -1.20 -22.07 -13.35
C PRO A 382 -1.50 -21.16 -12.16
N ARG A 383 -2.56 -21.47 -11.39
CA ARG A 383 -2.99 -20.66 -10.23
C ARG A 383 -1.86 -20.34 -9.24
N LYS A 384 -0.87 -21.23 -9.13
CA LYS A 384 0.31 -21.04 -8.28
C LYS A 384 1.21 -19.91 -8.79
N GLU A 385 1.45 -19.87 -10.09
CA GLU A 385 2.29 -18.84 -10.73
C GLU A 385 1.59 -17.48 -10.70
N LYS A 386 0.29 -17.44 -11.02
CA LYS A 386 -0.51 -16.22 -10.86
C LYS A 386 -0.46 -15.68 -9.43
N LYS A 387 -0.55 -16.58 -8.44
CA LYS A 387 -0.45 -16.19 -7.03
C LYS A 387 0.93 -15.60 -6.73
N GLN A 388 2.00 -16.23 -7.19
CA GLN A 388 3.36 -15.73 -6.97
C GLN A 388 3.58 -14.37 -7.61
N LEU A 389 3.09 -14.17 -8.84
CA LEU A 389 3.15 -12.87 -9.51
C LEU A 389 2.41 -11.81 -8.70
N MET A 390 1.17 -12.07 -8.31
CA MET A 390 0.36 -11.11 -7.56
C MET A 390 0.92 -10.82 -6.16
N ASP A 391 1.40 -11.85 -5.44
CA ASP A 391 2.09 -11.67 -4.17
C ASP A 391 3.37 -10.80 -4.35
N THR A 392 4.04 -10.91 -5.50
CA THR A 392 5.22 -10.09 -5.84
C THR A 392 4.82 -8.64 -6.16
N CYS A 393 3.81 -8.42 -7.02
CA CYS A 393 3.30 -7.08 -7.33
C CYS A 393 2.84 -6.35 -6.07
N ASN A 394 2.08 -7.04 -5.20
CA ASN A 394 1.63 -6.49 -3.92
C ASN A 394 2.82 -6.14 -3.01
N GLY A 395 3.84 -6.99 -2.95
CA GLY A 395 5.05 -6.70 -2.18
C GLY A 395 5.84 -5.51 -2.72
N LEU A 396 5.90 -5.36 -4.05
CA LEU A 396 6.54 -4.24 -4.72
C LEU A 396 5.78 -2.92 -4.53
N ARG A 397 4.44 -2.95 -4.53
CA ARG A 397 3.60 -1.80 -4.16
C ARG A 397 3.90 -1.29 -2.76
N ASP A 398 3.95 -2.20 -1.80
CA ASP A 398 4.20 -1.87 -0.40
C ASP A 398 5.58 -1.24 -0.23
N LEU A 399 6.57 -1.84 -0.87
CA LEU A 399 7.93 -1.33 -0.89
C LEU A 399 7.96 0.07 -1.51
N SER A 400 7.47 0.22 -2.75
CA SER A 400 7.60 1.47 -3.49
C SER A 400 6.90 2.63 -2.79
N THR A 401 5.67 2.41 -2.34
CA THR A 401 4.85 3.43 -1.66
C THR A 401 5.46 3.81 -0.32
N MET A 402 5.87 2.84 0.51
CA MET A 402 6.43 3.16 1.82
C MET A 402 7.76 3.90 1.69
N VAL A 403 8.65 3.44 0.82
CA VAL A 403 9.93 4.12 0.58
C VAL A 403 9.68 5.56 0.11
N ALA A 404 8.74 5.78 -0.82
CA ALA A 404 8.38 7.12 -1.25
C ALA A 404 7.84 7.99 -0.09
N LEU A 405 6.94 7.47 0.76
CA LEU A 405 6.44 8.21 1.92
C LEU A 405 7.51 8.59 2.94
N TYR A 406 8.57 7.79 3.10
CA TYR A 406 9.68 8.12 3.99
C TYR A 406 10.71 9.07 3.36
N ARG A 407 10.91 8.99 2.05
CA ARG A 407 12.08 9.58 1.38
C ARG A 407 11.76 10.76 0.50
N PHE A 408 10.60 10.77 -0.16
CA PHE A 408 10.21 11.88 -1.01
C PHE A 408 9.81 13.09 -0.16
N PRO A 409 10.00 14.32 -0.67
CA PRO A 409 9.47 15.49 -0.02
C PRO A 409 7.94 15.40 0.11
N ARG A 410 7.38 16.15 1.06
CA ARG A 410 5.93 16.16 1.34
C ARG A 410 5.19 17.23 0.52
N ASP A 411 5.72 17.60 -0.65
CA ASP A 411 5.04 18.51 -1.57
C ASP A 411 3.96 17.77 -2.39
N VAL A 412 3.09 18.54 -3.04
CA VAL A 412 1.92 18.02 -3.76
C VAL A 412 2.30 17.04 -4.86
N GLU A 413 3.35 17.32 -5.64
CA GLU A 413 3.76 16.47 -6.77
C GLU A 413 4.32 15.14 -6.27
N SER A 414 5.20 15.19 -5.26
CA SER A 414 5.75 13.99 -4.61
C SER A 414 4.68 13.10 -3.98
N LEU A 415 3.65 13.69 -3.36
CA LEU A 415 2.54 12.94 -2.78
C LEU A 415 1.63 12.32 -3.87
N ARG A 416 1.41 13.01 -4.99
CA ARG A 416 0.71 12.45 -6.16
C ARG A 416 1.50 11.31 -6.80
N ALA A 417 2.82 11.42 -6.91
CA ALA A 417 3.68 10.34 -7.39
C ALA A 417 3.61 9.13 -6.44
N THR A 418 3.64 9.37 -5.13
CA THR A 418 3.47 8.32 -4.11
C THR A 418 2.11 7.63 -4.22
N ARG A 419 1.04 8.38 -4.48
CA ARG A 419 -0.30 7.83 -4.76
C ARG A 419 -0.29 6.96 -6.01
N ALA A 420 0.37 7.39 -7.09
CA ALA A 420 0.48 6.63 -8.32
C ALA A 420 1.22 5.29 -8.10
N LEU A 421 2.29 5.28 -7.30
CA LEU A 421 2.96 4.04 -6.86
C LEU A 421 1.99 3.08 -6.16
N LEU A 422 1.18 3.59 -5.23
CA LEU A 422 0.19 2.80 -4.51
C LEU A 422 -0.93 2.28 -5.42
N ALA A 423 -1.33 3.06 -6.42
CA ALA A 423 -2.35 2.69 -7.39
C ALA A 423 -1.86 1.70 -8.46
N HIS A 424 -0.53 1.51 -8.59
CA HIS A 424 0.11 0.92 -9.77
C HIS A 424 -0.17 1.70 -11.07
N ASP A 425 -0.27 3.03 -10.99
CA ASP A 425 -0.41 3.89 -12.16
C ASP A 425 0.98 4.30 -12.66
N ALA A 426 1.57 3.46 -13.51
CA ALA A 426 2.88 3.70 -14.09
C ALA A 426 2.91 4.97 -14.94
N LYS A 427 1.82 5.26 -15.66
CA LYS A 427 1.74 6.43 -16.52
C LYS A 427 1.75 7.71 -15.70
N GLU A 428 0.85 7.81 -14.71
CA GLU A 428 0.79 8.99 -13.84
C GLU A 428 2.12 9.18 -13.07
N TYR A 429 2.73 8.10 -12.60
CA TYR A 429 4.04 8.20 -11.94
C TYR A 429 5.13 8.72 -12.86
N ILE A 430 5.24 8.20 -14.08
CA ILE A 430 6.24 8.64 -15.06
C ILE A 430 5.98 10.10 -15.42
N ASP A 431 4.74 10.49 -15.72
CA ASP A 431 4.39 11.86 -16.10
C ASP A 431 4.77 12.87 -14.99
N LEU A 432 4.63 12.49 -13.72
CA LEU A 432 4.99 13.34 -12.57
C LEU A 432 6.50 13.37 -12.29
N MET A 433 7.19 12.26 -12.52
CA MET A 433 8.59 12.09 -12.14
C MET A 433 9.58 12.28 -13.29
N ASP A 434 9.12 12.42 -14.54
CA ASP A 434 9.92 12.66 -15.75
C ASP A 434 11.01 13.72 -15.56
N PRO A 435 10.75 14.89 -14.92
CA PRO A 435 11.79 15.91 -14.69
C PRO A 435 12.98 15.41 -13.85
N TYR A 436 12.79 14.36 -13.06
CA TYR A 436 13.76 13.82 -12.10
C TYR A 436 14.33 12.47 -12.53
N MET A 437 13.80 11.87 -13.60
CA MET A 437 14.24 10.56 -14.09
C MET A 437 15.53 10.63 -14.91
N GLY A 438 16.04 11.84 -15.18
CA GLY A 438 17.20 12.06 -16.05
C GLY A 438 16.86 11.74 -17.50
N SER A 439 17.27 12.57 -18.45
CA SER A 439 17.31 12.10 -19.83
C SER A 439 18.19 10.86 -19.86
N VAL A 440 17.69 9.76 -20.42
CA VAL A 440 18.58 8.75 -21.01
C VAL A 440 19.25 9.49 -22.18
N ASP A 441 20.31 10.24 -21.89
CA ASP A 441 21.11 10.86 -22.92
C ASP A 441 21.57 9.74 -23.85
N GLU A 442 21.20 9.88 -25.11
CA GLU A 442 21.69 9.15 -26.26
C GLU A 442 23.22 9.16 -26.26
N THR A 443 23.85 8.26 -25.50
CA THR A 443 25.28 8.03 -25.53
C THR A 443 25.53 6.58 -25.86
N GLY A 444 25.35 6.29 -27.15
CA GLY A 444 25.67 5.00 -27.74
C GLY A 444 25.62 4.94 -29.27
N GLY A 445 25.38 6.04 -29.96
CA GLY A 445 25.60 6.15 -31.40
C GLY A 445 27.08 6.36 -31.69
N ASN A 446 27.86 5.28 -31.66
CA ASN A 446 29.18 5.27 -32.31
C ASN A 446 28.94 5.38 -33.83
N GLU A 447 28.81 6.60 -34.34
CA GLU A 447 29.03 6.85 -35.76
C GLU A 447 30.49 6.50 -36.08
N GLU A 448 30.64 5.41 -36.83
CA GLU A 448 31.88 4.98 -37.44
C GLU A 448 32.54 6.15 -38.18
N ARG A 449 33.63 6.67 -37.64
CA ARG A 449 34.58 7.45 -38.44
C ARG A 449 35.18 6.50 -39.48
N PRO A 450 35.11 6.80 -40.78
CA PRO A 450 35.71 5.95 -41.79
C PRO A 450 37.24 5.98 -41.64
N VAL A 451 37.80 4.78 -41.49
CA VAL A 451 39.24 4.53 -41.51
C VAL A 451 39.78 4.99 -42.86
N SER A 452 40.59 6.04 -42.83
CA SER A 452 41.45 6.39 -43.96
C SER A 452 42.56 5.35 -44.05
N VAL A 453 42.44 4.43 -45.01
CA VAL A 453 43.57 3.63 -45.48
C VAL A 453 44.28 4.48 -46.52
N GLY A 454 45.52 4.86 -46.23
CA GLY A 454 46.42 5.46 -47.21
C GLY A 454 46.92 4.39 -48.18
N ASP A 455 46.75 4.65 -49.47
CA ASP A 455 47.83 4.80 -50.46
C ASP A 455 47.29 5.58 -51.68
#